data_AF-A0A7V9GRX4-F1
#
_entry.id   AF-A0A7V9GRX4-F1
#
_cell.length_a   1.000
_cell.length_b   1.000
_cell.length_c   1.000
_cell.angle_alpha   90.00
_cell.angle_beta   90.00
_cell.angle_gamma   90.00
#
_symmetry.space_group_name_H-M   'P 1'
#
loop_
_entity.id
_entity.type
_entity.pdbx_description
1 polymer ?
#
loop_
_entity_poly.entity_id
_entity_poly.type
_entity_poly.pdbx_seq_one_letter_code
_entity_poly.pdbx_strand_id
1 'polypeptide(L)' 'MALLERPEAEGLAALEKRIVSCRACPRLVEWRERVAREKRAAFRDEEYWGRPVPGFGDPRARVYVLGLAPAAHGANRTG' A
#
# COMPACT_ATOMS: atom_id res chain seq x y z
N MET A 1 32.47 -8.18 8.10
CA MET A 1 31.36 -8.10 7.12
C MET A 1 30.14 -8.76 7.72
N ALA A 2 29.46 -8.06 8.64
CA ALA A 2 28.27 -8.57 9.30
C ALA A 2 27.16 -8.72 8.27
N LEU A 3 26.68 -9.95 8.11
CA LEU A 3 25.47 -10.25 7.38
C LEU A 3 24.34 -9.51 8.08
N LEU A 4 23.82 -8.46 7.44
CA LEU A 4 22.56 -7.84 7.87
C LEU A 4 21.51 -8.95 7.86
N GLU A 5 20.98 -9.27 9.05
CA GLU A 5 19.83 -10.16 9.19
C GLU A 5 18.75 -9.69 8.22
N ARG A 6 18.44 -10.52 7.23
CA ARG A 6 17.45 -10.17 6.21
C ARG A 6 16.08 -10.32 6.84
N PRO A 7 15.14 -9.38 6.62
CA PRO A 7 13.81 -9.47 7.21
C PRO A 7 13.17 -10.79 6.75
N GLU A 8 12.89 -11.65 7.73
CA GLU A 8 12.14 -12.87 7.48
C GLU A 8 10.72 -12.51 7.04
N ALA A 9 10.06 -13.41 6.30
CA ALA A 9 8.72 -13.19 5.77
C ALA A 9 7.70 -12.79 6.86
N GLU A 10 7.90 -13.27 8.09
CA GLU A 10 7.08 -12.91 9.25
C GLU A 10 7.22 -11.44 9.66
N GLY A 11 8.44 -10.89 9.59
CA GLY A 11 8.69 -9.47 9.88
C GLY A 11 8.01 -8.54 8.88
N LEU A 12 8.00 -8.90 7.60
CA LEU A 12 7.27 -8.16 6.57
C LEU A 12 5.76 -8.24 6.80
N ALA A 13 5.21 -9.43 7.06
CA ALA A 13 3.78 -9.59 7.33
C ALA A 13 3.30 -8.77 8.54
N ALA A 14 4.12 -8.68 9.60
CA ALA A 14 3.83 -7.83 10.76
C ALA A 14 3.83 -6.34 10.39
N LEU A 15 4.78 -5.91 9.56
CA LEU A 15 4.84 -4.53 9.06
C LEU A 15 3.64 -4.18 8.18
N GLU A 16 3.23 -5.08 7.28
CA GLU A 16 2.08 -4.88 6.40
C GLU A 16 0.79 -4.65 7.22
N LYS A 17 0.56 -5.44 8.27
CA LYS A 17 -0.59 -5.24 9.18
C LYS A 17 -0.60 -3.86 9.83
N ARG A 18 0.58 -3.36 10.23
CA ARG A 18 0.73 -2.01 10.80
C ARG A 18 0.52 -0.92 9.75
N ILE A 19 1.00 -1.13 8.53
CA ILE A 19 0.82 -0.20 7.42
C ILE A 19 -0.66 -0.08 7.07
N VAL A 20 -1.36 -1.19 6.84
CA VAL A 20 -2.77 -1.22 6.39
C VAL A 20 -3.72 -0.58 7.42
N SER A 21 -3.41 -0.67 8.71
CA SER A 21 -4.19 -0.05 9.78
C SER A 21 -3.85 1.43 10.02
N CYS A 22 -2.84 1.99 9.34
CA CYS A 22 -2.39 3.36 9.57
C CYS A 22 -3.43 4.41 9.15
N ARG A 23 -3.70 5.34 10.09
CA ARG A 23 -4.58 6.51 9.91
C ARG A 23 -3.93 7.82 10.36
N ALA A 24 -2.60 7.86 10.46
CA ALA A 24 -1.85 8.99 11.04
C ALA A 24 -1.96 10.31 10.25
N CYS A 25 -2.36 10.27 8.97
CA CYS A 25 -2.46 11.45 8.10
C CYS A 25 -3.92 11.74 7.74
N PRO A 26 -4.65 12.58 8.50
CA PRO A 26 -6.10 12.79 8.32
C PRO A 26 -6.48 13.17 6.88
N ARG A 27 -5.74 14.10 6.27
CA ARG A 27 -5.94 14.52 4.87
C ARG A 27 -5.85 13.37 3.87
N LEU A 28 -4.92 12.43 4.06
CA LEU A 28 -4.73 11.31 3.14
C LEU A 28 -5.78 10.22 3.33
N VAL A 29 -6.20 10.00 4.58
CA VAL A 29 -7.29 9.08 4.93
C VAL A 29 -8.59 9.57 4.30
N GLU A 30 -8.94 10.84 4.47
CA GLU A 30 -10.12 11.44 3.87
C GLU A 30 -10.07 11.32 2.34
N TRP A 31 -8.94 11.71 1.73
CA TRP A 31 -8.76 11.68 0.29
C TRP A 31 -8.93 10.28 -0.30
N ARG A 32 -8.22 9.27 0.24
CA ARG A 32 -8.23 7.91 -0.33
C ARG A 32 -9.61 7.25 -0.21
N GLU A 33 -10.31 7.50 0.89
CA GLU A 33 -11.65 6.97 1.15
C GLU A 33 -12.70 7.68 0.29
N ARG A 34 -12.56 9.00 0.08
CA ARG A 34 -13.42 9.74 -0.87
C ARG A 34 -13.28 9.20 -2.28
N VAL A 35 -12.05 9.03 -2.76
CA VAL A 35 -11.78 8.47 -4.09
C VAL A 35 -12.33 7.04 -4.22
N ALA A 36 -12.26 6.22 -3.16
CA ALA A 36 -12.81 4.86 -3.15
C ALA A 36 -14.35 4.84 -3.21
N ARG A 37 -15.02 5.87 -2.67
CA ARG A 37 -16.49 6.04 -2.77
C ARG A 37 -16.93 6.60 -4.11
N GLU A 38 -16.29 7.67 -4.56
CA GLU A 38 -16.66 8.39 -5.79
C GLU A 38 -16.31 7.58 -7.05
N LYS A 39 -15.10 6.99 -7.05
CA LYS A 39 -14.51 6.20 -8.12
C LYS A 39 -14.42 6.95 -9.46
N ARG A 40 -13.61 6.43 -10.39
CA ARG A 40 -13.62 6.91 -11.78
C ARG A 40 -14.74 6.17 -12.52
N ALA A 41 -15.41 6.82 -13.48
CA ALA A 41 -16.49 6.23 -14.27
C ALA A 41 -16.14 4.84 -14.85
N ALA A 42 -14.91 4.67 -15.33
CA ALA A 42 -14.41 3.39 -15.87
C ALA A 42 -14.34 2.24 -14.84
N PHE A 43 -14.33 2.55 -13.54
CA PHE A 43 -14.17 1.61 -12.43
C PHE A 43 -15.31 1.73 -11.40
N ARG A 44 -16.45 2.31 -11.78
CA ARG A 44 -17.55 2.63 -10.85
C ARG A 44 -18.12 1.40 -10.13
N ASP A 45 -18.11 0.27 -10.82
CA ASP A 45 -18.67 -0.99 -10.34
C ASP A 45 -17.62 -1.87 -9.63
N GLU A 46 -16.35 -1.43 -9.56
CA GLU A 46 -15.28 -2.15 -8.86
C GLU A 46 -15.22 -1.80 -7.37
N GLU A 47 -14.87 -2.77 -6.53
CA GLU A 47 -14.51 -2.49 -5.14
C GLU A 47 -13.10 -1.88 -5.07
N TYR A 48 -12.97 -0.76 -4.38
CA TYR A 48 -11.69 -0.08 -4.18
C TYR A 48 -11.06 -0.50 -2.84
N TRP A 49 -9.74 -0.71 -2.84
CA TRP A 49 -8.95 -0.98 -1.65
C TRP A 49 -9.09 0.10 -0.56
N GLY A 50 -9.01 1.39 -0.93
CA GLY A 50 -9.30 2.54 -0.05
C GLY A 50 -8.42 2.66 1.19
N ARG A 51 -7.27 1.98 1.22
CA ARG A 51 -6.41 1.77 2.39
C ARG A 51 -4.94 2.05 2.06
N PRO A 52 -4.03 2.14 3.05
CA PRO A 52 -2.59 2.16 2.81
C PRO A 52 -2.17 0.95 1.98
N VAL A 53 -1.21 1.17 1.09
CA VAL A 53 -0.71 0.16 0.14
C VAL A 53 0.57 -0.46 0.69
N PRO A 54 0.59 -1.77 0.98
CA PRO A 54 1.82 -2.49 1.30
C PRO A 54 2.84 -2.46 0.16
N GLY A 55 4.10 -2.76 0.49
CA GLY A 55 5.08 -3.08 -0.55
C GLY A 55 4.71 -4.38 -1.27
N PHE A 56 5.18 -4.55 -2.50
CA PHE A 56 5.00 -5.77 -3.29
C PHE A 56 6.34 -6.21 -3.90
N GLY A 57 6.57 -7.52 -3.92
CA GLY A 57 7.73 -8.12 -4.58
C GLY A 57 8.27 -9.32 -3.82
N ASP A 58 9.44 -9.79 -4.26
CA ASP A 58 10.18 -10.85 -3.57
C ASP A 58 10.79 -10.29 -2.26
N PRO A 59 10.48 -10.85 -1.08
CA PRO A 59 11.14 -10.52 0.19
C PRO A 59 12.67 -10.62 0.14
N ARG A 60 13.21 -11.37 -0.81
CA ARG A 60 14.65 -11.58 -1.05
C ARG A 60 15.17 -10.81 -2.27
N ALA A 61 14.39 -9.87 -2.81
CA ALA A 61 14.82 -9.03 -3.93
C ALA A 61 16.14 -8.32 -3.62
N ARG A 62 17.00 -8.20 -4.63
CA ARG A 62 18.28 -7.46 -4.54
C ARG A 62 18.20 -6.03 -5.07
N VAL A 63 17.06 -5.68 -5.66
CA VAL A 63 16.78 -4.36 -6.23
C VAL A 63 15.45 -3.90 -5.67
N TYR A 64 15.37 -2.62 -5.29
CA TYR A 64 14.17 -1.98 -4.79
C TYR A 64 13.82 -0.79 -5.66
N VAL A 65 12.55 -0.68 -6.06
CA VAL A 65 12.02 0.46 -6.80
C VAL A 65 11.16 1.29 -5.86
N LEU A 66 11.60 2.51 -5.56
CA LEU A 66 10.88 3.43 -4.68
C LEU A 66 10.06 4.41 -5.52
N GLY A 67 8.74 4.33 -5.40
CA GLY A 67 7.81 5.31 -5.98
C GLY A 67 7.56 6.51 -5.08
N LEU A 68 6.83 7.51 -5.60
CA LEU A 68 6.44 8.70 -4.82
C LEU A 68 5.23 8.42 -3.91
N ALA A 69 4.12 7.95 -4.48
CA ALA A 69 2.86 7.71 -3.76
C ALA A 69 1.91 6.82 -4.58
N PRO A 70 0.92 6.16 -3.93
CA PRO A 70 -0.16 5.44 -4.61
C PRO A 70 -0.99 6.35 -5.52
N ALA A 71 -1.27 5.87 -6.74
CA ALA A 71 -2.22 6.53 -7.63
C ALA A 71 -3.67 6.36 -7.15
N ALA A 72 -4.49 7.40 -7.34
CA ALA A 72 -5.89 7.46 -6.90
C ALA A 72 -6.77 6.31 -7.44
N HIS A 73 -6.51 5.84 -8.66
CA HIS A 73 -7.26 4.73 -9.29
C HIS A 73 -6.36 3.55 -9.71
N GLY A 74 -5.10 3.56 -9.25
CA GLY A 74 -4.17 2.44 -9.36
C GLY A 74 -4.16 1.66 -8.06
N ALA A 75 -3.12 1.83 -7.25
CA ALA A 75 -3.00 1.10 -5.98
C ALA A 75 -4.07 1.44 -4.93
N ASN A 76 -4.68 2.64 -4.95
CA ASN A 76 -5.84 2.90 -4.08
C ASN A 76 -7.09 2.09 -4.49
N ARG A 77 -7.11 1.55 -5.71
CA ARG A 77 -8.14 0.62 -6.19
C ARG A 77 -7.75 -0.83 -5.89
N THR A 78 -6.51 -1.23 -6.18
CA THR A 78 -6.12 -2.65 -6.16
C THR A 78 -5.50 -3.14 -4.86
N GLY A 79 -5.02 -2.24 -4.00
CA GLY A 79 -3.98 -2.61 -3.04
C GLY A 79 -2.65 -2.53 -3.75
#